data_AF-A0A7U9NHD7-F1
#
_entry.id   AF-A0A7U9NHD7-F1
#
_cell.length_a   1.000
_cell.length_b   1.000
_cell.length_c   1.000
_cell.angle_alpha   90.00
_cell.angle_beta   90.00
_cell.angle_gamma   90.00
#
_symmetry.space_group_name_H-M   'P 1'
#
loop_
_entity.id
_entity.type
_entity.pdbx_description
1 polymer ?
#
loop_
_entity_poly.entity_id
_entity_poly.type
_entity_poly.pdbx_seq_one_letter_code
_entity_poly.pdbx_strand_id
1 'polypeptide(L)'
;MYIATFHIITALIIQLIITGAIIYLFFLLVKALKKYLNSKEVREEKREVQKTLGEALKEHRLRCGMTQEFVSEALGVSRQAVSKWENGTSDPSTSNLLALTRLYGVSAEELLKNIQLKEE
;
A
#
# COMPACT_ATOMS: atom_id res chain seq x y z
N MET A 1 55.46 31.58 10.81
CA MET A 1 54.66 30.75 11.72
C MET A 1 53.23 31.26 11.87
N TYR A 2 53.01 32.50 12.35
CA TYR A 2 51.68 33.08 12.56
C TYR A 2 50.76 33.18 11.32
N ILE A 3 51.32 33.50 10.15
CA ILE A 3 50.56 33.61 8.89
C ILE A 3 50.04 32.23 8.46
N ALA A 4 50.88 31.20 8.52
CA ALA A 4 50.50 29.83 8.20
C ALA A 4 49.40 29.30 9.15
N THR A 5 49.52 29.59 10.46
CA THR A 5 48.48 29.20 11.43
C THR A 5 47.14 29.90 11.16
N PHE A 6 47.15 31.17 10.76
CA PHE A 6 45.93 31.91 10.40
C PHE A 6 45.24 31.33 9.15
N HIS A 7 46.02 30.97 8.11
CA HIS A 7 45.48 30.31 6.92
C HIS A 7 44.87 28.94 7.23
N ILE A 8 45.49 28.16 8.11
CA ILE A 8 44.95 26.86 8.53
C ILE A 8 43.62 27.05 9.27
N ILE A 9 43.53 28.01 10.20
CA ILE A 9 42.30 28.28 10.96
C ILE A 9 41.16 28.70 10.02
N THR A 10 41.43 29.61 9.07
CA THR A 10 40.42 30.06 8.10
C THR A 10 39.98 28.93 7.16
N ALA A 11 40.90 28.07 6.72
CA ALA A 11 40.57 26.89 5.91
C ALA A 11 39.69 25.88 6.68
N LEU A 12 39.95 25.66 7.97
CA LEU A 12 39.13 24.77 8.82
C LEU A 12 37.71 25.31 9.01
N ILE A 13 37.56 26.62 9.18
CA ILE A 13 36.24 27.26 9.28
C ILE A 13 35.45 27.07 7.99
N ILE A 14 36.09 27.33 6.84
CA ILE A 14 35.47 27.11 5.52
C ILE A 14 35.05 25.66 5.35
N GLN A 15 35.90 24.71 5.74
CA GLN A 15 35.61 23.27 5.63
C GLN A 15 34.43 22.83 6.50
N LEU A 16 34.30 23.38 7.71
CA LEU A 16 33.15 23.11 8.58
C LEU A 16 31.84 23.65 7.97
N ILE A 17 31.89 24.85 7.38
CA ILE A 17 30.72 25.44 6.70
C ILE A 17 30.30 24.57 5.51
N ILE A 18 31.26 24.15 4.67
CA ILE A 18 30.99 23.27 3.52
C ILE A 18 30.41 21.94 3.99
N THR A 19 30.99 21.34 5.02
CA THR A 19 30.51 20.06 5.58
C THR A 19 29.09 20.19 6.12
N GLY A 20 28.80 21.27 6.86
CA GLY A 20 27.46 21.57 7.35
C GLY A 20 26.45 21.77 6.22
N ALA A 21 26.84 22.47 5.16
CA ALA A 21 26.00 22.66 3.97
C ALA A 21 25.70 21.33 3.26
N ILE A 22 26.69 20.44 3.14
CA ILE A 22 26.52 19.10 2.56
C ILE A 22 25.53 18.28 3.40
N ILE A 23 25.70 18.26 4.73
CA ILE A 23 24.81 17.54 5.65
C ILE A 23 23.38 18.09 5.53
N TYR A 24 23.22 19.41 5.48
CA TYR A 24 21.92 20.05 5.32
C TYR A 24 21.26 19.70 3.98
N LEU A 25 22.02 19.73 2.89
CA LEU A 25 21.54 19.36 1.56
C LEU A 25 21.10 17.89 1.53
N PHE A 26 21.89 16.99 2.12
CA PHE A 26 21.53 15.58 2.25
C PHE A 26 20.23 15.40 3.05
N PHE A 27 20.08 16.11 4.16
CA PHE A 27 18.84 16.10 4.94
C PHE A 27 17.62 16.55 4.10
N LEU A 28 17.76 17.63 3.33
CA LEU A 28 16.69 18.09 2.42
C LEU A 28 16.37 17.06 1.34
N LEU A 29 17.37 16.39 0.78
CA LEU A 29 17.18 15.32 -0.20
C LEU A 29 16.34 14.18 0.38
N VAL A 30 16.69 13.69 1.58
CA VAL A 30 15.92 12.62 2.26
C VAL A 30 14.48 13.09 2.54
N LYS A 31 14.30 14.33 3.01
CA LYS A 31 12.97 14.89 3.25
C LYS A 31 12.14 14.99 1.97
N ALA A 32 12.73 15.41 0.86
CA ALA A 32 12.08 15.48 -0.44
C ALA A 32 11.69 14.09 -0.95
N LEU A 33 12.59 13.11 -0.87
CA LEU A 33 12.32 11.72 -1.25
C LEU A 33 11.18 11.12 -0.42
N LYS A 34 11.20 11.32 0.90
CA LYS A 34 10.11 10.85 1.77
C LYS A 34 8.78 11.50 1.41
N LYS A 35 8.76 12.77 1.01
CA LYS A 35 7.54 13.46 0.55
C LYS A 35 7.05 12.90 -0.79
N TYR A 36 7.95 12.64 -1.73
CA TYR A 36 7.62 12.06 -3.04
C TYR A 36 7.06 10.64 -2.91
N LEU A 37 7.70 9.79 -2.12
CA LEU A 37 7.25 8.42 -1.86
C LEU A 37 5.89 8.35 -1.13
N ASN A 38 5.54 9.39 -0.37
CA ASN A 38 4.24 9.50 0.30
C ASN A 38 3.24 10.37 -0.48
N SER A 39 3.51 10.67 -1.75
CA SER A 39 2.56 11.36 -2.62
C SER A 39 1.30 10.50 -2.83
N LYS A 40 0.18 11.15 -3.15
CA LYS A 40 -1.10 10.47 -3.37
C LYS A 40 -1.01 9.41 -4.47
N GLU A 41 -0.33 9.75 -5.57
CA GLU A 41 -0.17 8.91 -6.75
C GLU A 41 0.57 7.60 -6.44
N VAL A 42 1.73 7.69 -5.78
CA VAL A 42 2.51 6.52 -5.35
C VAL A 42 1.74 5.66 -4.32
N ARG A 43 0.92 6.29 -3.46
CA ARG A 43 0.07 5.57 -2.51
C ARG A 43 -1.08 4.82 -3.19
N GLU A 44 -1.66 5.39 -4.23
CA GLU A 44 -2.73 4.77 -5.02
C GLU A 44 -2.18 3.62 -5.85
N GLU A 45 -1.03 3.79 -6.50
CA GLU A 45 -0.31 2.72 -7.19
C GLU A 45 0.02 1.56 -6.24
N LYS A 46 0.57 1.85 -5.05
CA LYS A 46 0.84 0.82 -4.04
C LYS A 46 -0.44 0.11 -3.57
N ARG A 47 -1.57 0.82 -3.48
CA ARG A 47 -2.87 0.22 -3.08
C ARG A 47 -3.43 -0.68 -4.17
N GLU A 48 -3.31 -0.29 -5.44
CA GLU A 48 -3.69 -1.14 -6.57
C GLU A 48 -2.85 -2.41 -6.62
N VAL A 49 -1.54 -2.31 -6.41
CA VAL A 49 -0.62 -3.46 -6.40
C VAL A 49 -0.82 -4.38 -5.19
N GLN A 50 -1.26 -3.85 -4.04
CA GLN A 50 -1.34 -4.62 -2.78
C GLN A 50 -2.73 -5.20 -2.47
N LYS A 51 -3.74 -4.93 -3.29
CA LYS A 51 -5.13 -5.25 -2.97
C LYS A 51 -5.35 -6.76 -2.85
N THR A 52 -5.83 -7.20 -1.69
CA THR A 52 -6.12 -8.61 -1.43
C THR A 52 -7.47 -9.04 -2.00
N LEU A 53 -7.67 -10.35 -2.21
CA LEU A 53 -8.97 -10.91 -2.60
C LEU A 53 -10.08 -10.45 -1.65
N GLY A 54 -9.83 -10.50 -0.34
CA GLY A 54 -10.79 -10.09 0.68
C GLY A 54 -11.22 -8.63 0.56
N GLU A 55 -10.27 -7.73 0.30
CA GLU A 55 -10.56 -6.32 0.09
C GLU A 55 -11.36 -6.08 -1.19
N ALA A 56 -11.04 -6.80 -2.27
CA ALA A 56 -11.82 -6.75 -3.51
C ALA A 56 -13.26 -7.24 -3.27
N LEU A 57 -13.44 -8.39 -2.61
CA LEU A 57 -14.76 -8.92 -2.24
C LEU A 57 -15.59 -7.91 -1.45
N LYS A 58 -14.97 -7.28 -0.44
CA LYS A 58 -15.61 -6.28 0.41
C LYS A 58 -16.02 -5.04 -0.38
N GLU A 59 -15.17 -4.56 -1.27
CA GLU A 59 -15.45 -3.41 -2.12
C GLU A 59 -16.62 -3.70 -3.07
N HIS A 60 -16.60 -4.84 -3.78
CA HIS A 60 -17.68 -5.25 -4.65
C HIS A 60 -19.01 -5.39 -3.88
N ARG A 61 -18.99 -5.99 -2.69
CA ARG A 61 -20.17 -6.04 -1.81
C ARG A 61 -20.71 -4.65 -1.49
N LEU A 62 -19.85 -3.73 -1.08
CA LEU A 62 -20.24 -2.37 -0.71
C LEU A 62 -20.76 -1.59 -1.92
N ARG A 63 -20.15 -1.77 -3.10
CA ARG A 63 -20.62 -1.20 -4.36
C ARG A 63 -22.03 -1.66 -4.73
N CYS A 64 -22.35 -2.92 -4.43
CA CYS A 64 -23.68 -3.48 -4.58
C CYS A 64 -24.64 -3.10 -3.44
N GLY A 65 -24.21 -2.34 -2.43
CA GLY A 65 -25.05 -1.94 -1.29
C GLY A 65 -25.45 -3.08 -0.36
N MET A 66 -24.74 -4.21 -0.40
CA MET A 66 -25.13 -5.43 0.32
C MET A 66 -24.46 -5.52 1.69
N THR A 67 -25.11 -6.14 2.66
CA THR A 67 -24.50 -6.48 3.97
C THR A 67 -23.80 -7.84 3.90
N GLN A 68 -22.88 -8.12 4.83
CA GLN A 68 -22.28 -9.47 4.93
C GLN A 68 -23.35 -10.54 5.21
N GLU A 69 -24.40 -10.18 5.95
CA GLU A 69 -25.55 -11.06 6.22
C GLU A 69 -26.24 -11.45 4.92
N PHE A 70 -26.59 -10.46 4.10
CA PHE A 70 -27.26 -10.67 2.82
C PHE A 70 -26.43 -11.56 1.89
N VAL A 71 -25.11 -11.32 1.79
CA VAL A 71 -24.23 -12.16 0.97
C VAL A 71 -24.20 -13.59 1.52
N SER A 72 -24.14 -13.77 2.83
CA SER A 72 -24.09 -15.09 3.44
C SER A 72 -25.37 -15.89 3.22
N GLU A 73 -26.54 -15.23 3.34
CA GLU A 73 -27.84 -15.82 3.04
C GLU A 73 -27.96 -16.20 1.56
N ALA A 74 -27.56 -15.30 0.66
CA ALA A 74 -27.60 -15.53 -0.78
C ALA A 74 -26.72 -16.71 -1.23
N LEU A 75 -25.61 -16.95 -0.54
CA LEU A 75 -24.67 -18.04 -0.84
C LEU A 75 -24.91 -19.31 -0.02
N GLY A 76 -25.84 -19.29 0.95
CA GLY A 76 -26.07 -20.42 1.86
C GLY A 76 -24.86 -20.74 2.75
N VAL A 77 -24.10 -19.72 3.15
CA VAL A 77 -22.92 -19.86 4.03
C VAL A 77 -23.13 -19.08 5.32
N SER A 78 -22.25 -19.27 6.31
CA SER A 78 -22.33 -18.46 7.52
C SER A 78 -21.82 -17.03 7.27
N ARG A 79 -22.43 -16.04 7.93
CA ARG A 79 -21.93 -14.66 7.96
C ARG A 79 -20.45 -14.58 8.37
N GLN A 80 -20.02 -15.47 9.27
CA GLN A 80 -18.62 -15.55 9.69
C GLN A 80 -17.70 -15.98 8.54
N ALA A 81 -18.14 -16.84 7.63
CA ALA A 81 -17.36 -17.21 6.44
C ALA A 81 -17.11 -15.98 5.56
N VAL A 82 -18.16 -15.21 5.25
CA VAL A 82 -18.04 -13.96 4.48
C VAL A 82 -17.10 -12.96 5.16
N SER A 83 -17.22 -12.80 6.48
CA SER A 83 -16.30 -11.95 7.26
C SER A 83 -14.85 -12.44 7.17
N LYS A 84 -14.60 -13.76 7.25
CA LYS A 84 -13.25 -14.30 7.16
C LYS A 84 -12.64 -14.09 5.77
N TRP A 85 -13.43 -14.25 4.71
CA TRP A 85 -13.02 -13.97 3.32
C TRP A 85 -12.67 -12.50 3.13
N GLU A 86 -13.53 -11.57 3.56
CA GLU A 86 -13.29 -10.13 3.42
C GLU A 86 -12.09 -9.64 4.24
N ASN A 87 -11.73 -10.34 5.31
CA ASN A 87 -10.57 -10.04 6.14
C ASN A 87 -9.31 -10.83 5.73
N GLY A 88 -9.37 -11.67 4.69
CA GLY A 88 -8.23 -12.46 4.20
C GLY A 88 -7.73 -13.54 5.16
N THR A 89 -8.57 -13.97 6.11
CA THR A 89 -8.23 -15.01 7.11
C THR A 89 -8.54 -16.43 6.63
N SER A 90 -9.32 -16.55 5.56
CA SER A 90 -9.54 -17.78 4.79
C SER A 90 -10.00 -17.36 3.40
N ASP A 91 -9.81 -18.23 2.41
CA ASP A 91 -10.32 -17.98 1.06
C ASP A 91 -11.68 -18.66 0.83
N PRO A 92 -12.55 -18.09 -0.03
CA PRO A 92 -13.74 -18.80 -0.50
C PRO A 92 -13.32 -19.99 -1.38
N SER A 93 -14.07 -21.08 -1.32
CA SER A 93 -13.92 -22.16 -2.30
C SER A 93 -14.18 -21.65 -3.72
N THR A 94 -13.67 -22.34 -4.74
CA THR A 94 -13.93 -21.99 -6.15
C THR A 94 -15.42 -21.87 -6.47
N SER A 95 -16.26 -22.72 -5.87
CA SER A 95 -17.72 -22.65 -6.02
C SER A 95 -18.30 -21.36 -5.44
N ASN A 96 -17.85 -20.96 -4.25
CA ASN A 96 -18.31 -19.74 -3.60
C ASN A 96 -17.78 -18.50 -4.32
N LEU A 97 -16.54 -18.54 -4.81
CA LEU A 97 -15.97 -17.49 -5.64
C LEU A 97 -16.82 -17.25 -6.89
N LEU A 98 -17.21 -18.31 -7.60
CA LEU A 98 -18.08 -18.21 -8.78
C LEU A 98 -19.50 -17.72 -8.43
N ALA A 99 -20.00 -18.06 -7.24
CA ALA A 99 -21.26 -17.52 -6.74
C ALA A 99 -21.15 -16.00 -6.45
N LEU A 100 -20.04 -15.55 -5.86
CA LEU A 100 -19.76 -14.13 -5.59
C LEU A 100 -19.66 -13.32 -6.89
N THR A 101 -19.00 -13.85 -7.92
CA THR A 101 -18.92 -13.16 -9.23
C THR A 101 -20.30 -12.95 -9.83
N ARG A 102 -21.19 -13.94 -9.73
CA ARG A 102 -22.58 -13.84 -10.19
C ARG A 102 -23.38 -12.86 -9.34
N LEU A 103 -23.23 -12.91 -8.02
CA LEU A 103 -23.95 -12.04 -7.08
C LEU A 103 -23.56 -10.56 -7.26
N TYR A 104 -22.28 -10.29 -7.50
CA TYR A 104 -21.76 -8.92 -7.68
C TYR A 104 -21.82 -8.43 -9.13
N GLY A 105 -22.16 -9.29 -10.08
CA GLY A 105 -22.23 -8.94 -11.50
C GLY A 105 -20.87 -8.61 -12.12
N VAL A 106 -19.81 -9.27 -11.68
CA VAL A 106 -18.43 -9.08 -12.17
C VAL A 106 -17.85 -10.37 -12.72
N SER A 107 -16.83 -10.29 -13.56
CA SER A 107 -16.10 -11.48 -13.99
C SER A 107 -15.14 -11.96 -12.89
N ALA A 108 -14.78 -13.25 -12.94
CA ALA A 108 -13.73 -13.77 -12.07
C ALA A 108 -12.39 -13.05 -12.29
N GLU A 109 -12.08 -12.69 -13.53
CA GLU A 109 -10.90 -11.91 -13.86
C GLU A 109 -10.91 -10.53 -13.18
N GLU A 110 -12.05 -9.82 -13.17
CA GLU A 110 -12.17 -8.53 -12.49
C GLU A 110 -11.95 -8.67 -10.99
N LEU A 111 -12.49 -9.72 -10.39
CA LEU A 111 -12.36 -9.99 -8.96
C LEU A 111 -10.93 -10.40 -8.57
N LEU A 112 -10.19 -11.01 -9.50
CA LEU A 112 -8.84 -11.52 -9.30
C LEU A 112 -7.72 -10.60 -9.82
N LYS A 113 -8.08 -9.51 -10.53
CA LYS A 113 -7.19 -8.68 -11.35
C LYS A 113 -5.93 -8.15 -10.65
N ASN A 114 -6.00 -7.96 -9.33
CA ASN A 114 -4.95 -7.35 -8.52
C ASN A 114 -4.45 -8.25 -7.38
N ILE A 115 -4.84 -9.52 -7.36
CA ILE A 115 -4.37 -10.44 -6.31
C ILE A 115 -2.94 -10.82 -6.63
N GLN A 116 -1.99 -10.31 -5.84
CA GLN A 116 -0.70 -10.96 -5.74
C GLN A 116 -0.95 -12.37 -5.19
N LEU A 117 -0.81 -13.37 -6.07
CA LEU A 117 -0.70 -14.75 -5.63
C LEU A 117 0.48 -14.79 -4.65
N LYS A 118 0.19 -15.08 -3.39
CA LYS A 118 1.24 -15.45 -2.45
C LYS A 118 1.81 -16.76 -2.98
N GLU A 119 2.94 -16.68 -3.68
CA GLU A 119 3.78 -17.85 -3.84
C GLU A 119 4.28 -18.20 -2.43
N GLU A 120 3.88 -19.38 -1.95
CA GLU A 120 4.35 -19.97 -0.69
C GLU A 120 5.81 -20.44 -0.80
#